data_AF-A0A7S3F5U0-F1
#
_entry.id   AF-A0A7S3F5U0-F1
#
_cell.length_a   1.000
_cell.length_b   1.000
_cell.length_c   1.000
_cell.angle_alpha   90.00
_cell.angle_beta   90.00
_cell.angle_gamma   90.00
#
_symmetry.space_group_name_H-M   'P 1'
#
loop_
_entity.id
_entity.type
_entity.pdbx_description
1 polymer ?
#
loop_
_entity_poly.entity_id
_entity_poly.type
_entity_poly.pdbx_seq_one_letter_code
_entity_poly.pdbx_strand_id
1 'polypeptide(L)'
;SCKQDECRQPQLYDLDVDLGEHNDLSTTHPDVLAAIQANFSAWFASVHNSIANESMCEGHSPPSPTPLPPSPPPSSACTFIDRAALQGPNIASGHVASREECCGACIAHSGCAASDFVAASPMRPSWDGRASGGSCNLKAAFLPKGEISGEHQTACHPTAE
;
A
#
# COMPACT_ATOMS: atom_id res chain seq x y z
N SER A 1 2.79 -7.70 -40.13
CA SER A 1 1.82 -6.62 -39.81
C SER A 1 0.52 -6.93 -40.53
N CYS A 2 -0.53 -7.27 -39.79
CA CYS A 2 -1.84 -7.64 -40.33
C CYS A 2 -2.50 -6.48 -41.09
N LYS A 3 -3.42 -6.79 -42.01
CA LYS A 3 -4.27 -5.74 -42.60
C LYS A 3 -5.32 -5.30 -41.57
N GLN A 4 -5.76 -4.04 -41.66
CA GLN A 4 -6.54 -3.38 -40.62
C GLN A 4 -7.82 -4.13 -40.18
N ASP A 5 -8.45 -4.88 -41.09
CA ASP A 5 -9.63 -5.70 -40.80
C ASP A 5 -9.30 -7.05 -40.15
N GLU A 6 -8.13 -7.61 -40.46
CA GLU A 6 -7.63 -8.86 -39.87
C GLU A 6 -7.21 -8.62 -38.41
N CYS A 7 -6.60 -7.46 -38.11
CA CYS A 7 -6.21 -7.10 -36.75
C CYS A 7 -7.41 -6.83 -35.79
N ARG A 8 -8.63 -6.76 -36.32
CA ARG A 8 -9.87 -6.59 -35.52
C ARG A 8 -10.49 -7.91 -35.10
N GLN A 9 -10.04 -9.02 -35.70
CA GLN A 9 -10.49 -10.34 -35.30
C GLN A 9 -9.71 -10.79 -34.06
N PRO A 10 -10.29 -11.64 -33.21
CA PRO A 10 -9.56 -12.30 -32.15
C PRO A 10 -8.45 -13.17 -32.73
N GLN A 11 -7.23 -13.00 -32.23
CA GLN A 11 -6.04 -13.73 -32.68
C GLN A 11 -5.46 -14.52 -31.51
N LEU A 12 -4.73 -15.59 -31.82
CA LEU A 12 -4.08 -16.44 -30.82
C LEU A 12 -2.61 -16.59 -31.21
N TYR A 13 -1.70 -16.26 -30.30
CA TYR A 13 -0.26 -16.35 -30.52
C TYR A 13 0.41 -17.20 -29.45
N ASP A 14 1.44 -17.94 -29.84
CA ASP A 14 2.32 -18.65 -28.91
C ASP A 14 3.56 -17.79 -28.64
N LEU A 15 3.56 -17.13 -27.48
CA LEU A 15 4.61 -16.19 -27.10
C LEU A 15 5.93 -16.88 -26.71
N ASP A 16 5.95 -18.19 -26.48
CA ASP A 16 7.18 -18.91 -26.15
C ASP A 16 8.06 -19.13 -27.39
N VAL A 17 7.43 -19.27 -28.56
CA VAL A 17 8.12 -19.57 -29.83
C VAL A 17 7.97 -18.46 -30.87
N ASP A 18 7.02 -17.53 -30.71
CA ASP A 18 6.76 -16.40 -31.60
C ASP A 18 6.46 -15.11 -30.82
N LEU A 19 7.48 -14.59 -30.13
CA LEU A 19 7.44 -13.32 -29.42
C LEU A 19 7.02 -12.11 -30.28
N GLY A 20 7.13 -12.23 -31.60
CA GLY A 20 6.76 -11.16 -32.53
C GLY A 20 5.35 -11.28 -33.08
N GLU A 21 4.55 -12.26 -32.62
CA GLU A 21 3.15 -12.44 -33.00
C GLU A 21 2.95 -12.49 -34.53
N HIS A 22 3.87 -13.15 -35.23
CA HIS A 22 3.84 -13.23 -36.69
C HIS A 22 2.85 -14.28 -37.20
N ASN A 23 2.56 -15.30 -36.39
CA ASN A 23 1.77 -16.47 -36.76
C ASN A 23 0.51 -16.59 -35.91
N ASP A 24 -0.63 -16.22 -36.49
CA ASP A 24 -1.92 -16.42 -35.84
C ASP A 24 -2.33 -17.90 -35.85
N LEU A 25 -2.54 -18.45 -34.67
CA LEU A 25 -2.91 -19.83 -34.39
C LEU A 25 -4.43 -20.01 -34.21
N SER A 26 -5.22 -18.95 -34.32
CA SER A 26 -6.68 -18.94 -34.09
C SER A 26 -7.44 -20.00 -34.88
N THR A 27 -7.01 -20.27 -36.12
CA THR A 27 -7.64 -21.27 -37.01
C THR A 27 -7.25 -22.71 -36.68
N THR A 28 -6.06 -22.91 -36.13
CA THR A 28 -5.53 -24.25 -35.79
C THR A 28 -5.96 -24.68 -34.38
N HIS A 29 -6.13 -23.72 -33.46
CA HIS A 29 -6.54 -23.95 -32.06
C HIS A 29 -7.80 -23.15 -31.69
N PRO A 30 -8.93 -23.39 -32.37
CA PRO A 30 -10.15 -22.61 -32.15
C PRO A 30 -10.77 -22.85 -30.77
N ASP A 31 -10.54 -24.02 -30.17
CA ASP A 31 -10.96 -24.39 -28.83
C ASP A 31 -10.22 -23.59 -27.74
N VAL A 32 -8.91 -23.43 -27.90
CA VAL A 32 -8.08 -22.62 -26.99
C VAL A 32 -8.50 -21.14 -27.06
N LEU A 33 -8.67 -20.62 -28.28
CA LEU A 33 -9.14 -19.25 -28.47
C LEU A 33 -10.52 -19.04 -27.83
N ALA A 34 -11.46 -19.96 -28.05
CA ALA A 34 -12.80 -19.89 -27.45
C ALA A 34 -12.75 -19.93 -25.91
N ALA A 35 -11.90 -20.78 -25.32
CA ALA A 35 -11.74 -20.87 -23.87
C ALA A 35 -11.17 -19.57 -23.27
N ILE A 36 -10.15 -18.99 -23.91
CA ILE A 36 -9.58 -17.70 -23.48
C ILE A 36 -10.62 -16.59 -23.57
N GLN A 37 -11.38 -16.52 -24.67
CA GLN A 37 -12.44 -15.53 -24.84
C GLN A 37 -13.57 -15.68 -23.82
N ALA A 38 -13.97 -16.91 -23.50
CA ALA A 38 -14.98 -17.18 -22.50
C ALA A 38 -14.50 -16.75 -21.11
N ASN A 39 -13.26 -17.10 -20.74
CA ASN A 39 -12.65 -16.70 -19.47
C ASN A 39 -12.52 -15.18 -19.36
N PHE A 40 -12.04 -14.52 -20.42
CA PHE A 40 -11.94 -13.06 -20.46
C PHE A 40 -13.32 -12.40 -20.32
N SER A 41 -14.33 -12.90 -21.04
CA SER A 41 -15.69 -12.37 -20.98
C SER A 41 -16.30 -12.53 -19.58
N ALA A 42 -16.12 -13.69 -18.95
CA ALA A 42 -16.57 -13.94 -17.58
C ALA A 42 -15.87 -13.01 -16.57
N TRP A 43 -14.55 -12.86 -16.67
CA TRP A 43 -13.79 -11.94 -15.83
C TRP A 43 -14.21 -10.48 -16.05
N PHE A 44 -14.33 -10.04 -17.31
CA PHE A 44 -14.72 -8.68 -17.66
C PHE A 44 -16.12 -8.35 -17.13
N ALA A 45 -17.07 -9.27 -17.27
CA ALA A 45 -18.40 -9.15 -16.69
C ALA A 45 -18.34 -9.04 -15.15
N SER A 46 -17.50 -9.84 -14.50
CA SER A 46 -17.29 -9.77 -13.04
C SER A 46 -16.73 -8.41 -12.62
N VAL A 47 -15.73 -7.87 -13.33
CA VAL A 47 -15.16 -6.55 -13.04
C VAL A 47 -16.18 -5.45 -13.26
N HIS A 48 -16.91 -5.49 -14.38
CA HIS A 48 -17.99 -4.54 -14.65
C HIS A 48 -19.09 -4.59 -13.59
N ASN A 49 -19.44 -5.78 -13.11
CA ASN A 49 -20.38 -5.94 -12.01
C ASN A 49 -19.85 -5.29 -10.72
N SER A 50 -18.58 -5.50 -10.37
CA SER A 50 -17.96 -4.85 -9.21
C SER A 50 -17.96 -3.32 -9.35
N ILE A 51 -17.61 -2.79 -10.52
CA ILE A 51 -17.69 -1.35 -10.80
C ILE A 51 -19.14 -0.85 -10.67
N ALA A 52 -20.11 -1.51 -11.28
CA ALA A 52 -21.49 -1.02 -11.27
C ALA A 52 -22.18 -1.18 -9.91
N ASN A 53 -21.86 -2.22 -9.13
CA ASN A 53 -22.66 -2.65 -7.98
C ASN A 53 -21.90 -2.67 -6.65
N GLU A 54 -20.56 -2.81 -6.66
CA GLU A 54 -19.75 -2.83 -5.43
C GLU A 54 -19.00 -1.52 -5.21
N SER A 55 -18.72 -0.75 -6.28
CA SER A 55 -18.14 0.60 -6.18
C SER A 55 -19.17 1.70 -5.93
N MET A 56 -20.46 1.35 -5.97
CA MET A 56 -21.50 2.21 -5.42
C MET A 56 -21.48 2.10 -3.90
N CYS A 57 -20.86 3.08 -3.24
CA CYS A 57 -21.00 3.33 -1.80
C CYS A 57 -22.44 3.76 -1.44
N GLU A 58 -23.46 3.22 -2.11
CA GLU A 58 -24.85 3.55 -1.87
C GLU A 58 -25.48 2.57 -0.87
N GLY A 59 -25.76 3.08 0.33
CA GLY A 59 -26.77 2.50 1.21
C GLY A 59 -26.30 1.49 2.25
N HIS A 60 -25.11 0.90 2.11
CA HIS A 60 -24.46 0.32 3.27
C HIS A 60 -23.89 1.46 4.10
N SER A 61 -24.63 1.80 5.17
CA SER A 61 -23.95 2.25 6.37
C SER A 61 -22.76 1.31 6.55
N PRO A 62 -21.52 1.83 6.71
CA PRO A 62 -20.38 0.96 6.93
C PRO A 62 -20.78 -0.06 7.99
N PRO A 63 -20.44 -1.35 7.87
CA PRO A 63 -20.64 -2.27 8.98
C PRO A 63 -20.11 -1.52 10.19
N SER A 64 -20.99 -1.29 11.19
CA SER A 64 -20.68 -0.45 12.34
C SER A 64 -19.27 -0.83 12.72
N PRO A 65 -18.29 0.10 12.62
CA PRO A 65 -16.89 -0.27 12.74
C PRO A 65 -16.83 -1.10 14.01
N THR A 66 -16.43 -2.38 13.89
CA THR A 66 -16.04 -3.13 15.08
C THR A 66 -15.20 -2.14 15.85
N PRO A 67 -15.63 -1.70 17.05
CA PRO A 67 -15.02 -0.55 17.68
C PRO A 67 -13.54 -0.85 17.65
N LEU A 68 -12.79 -0.07 16.85
CA LEU A 68 -11.35 -0.21 16.87
C LEU A 68 -11.04 -0.10 18.36
N PRO A 69 -10.25 -1.03 18.93
CA PRO A 69 -9.73 -0.79 20.27
C PRO A 69 -9.26 0.66 20.25
N PRO A 70 -9.80 1.53 21.14
CA PRO A 70 -9.68 2.96 20.99
C PRO A 70 -8.25 3.27 20.65
N SER A 71 -8.00 3.79 19.44
CA SER A 71 -6.67 4.27 19.08
C SER A 71 -6.24 5.11 20.27
N PRO A 72 -5.14 4.75 20.95
CA PRO A 72 -4.75 5.47 22.14
C PRO A 72 -4.74 6.96 21.77
N PRO A 73 -5.34 7.84 22.58
CA PRO A 73 -5.35 9.27 22.30
C PRO A 73 -3.91 9.68 21.95
N PRO A 74 -3.69 10.63 21.00
CA PRO A 74 -2.35 11.11 20.67
C PRO A 74 -1.72 11.53 21.98
N SER A 75 -0.85 10.65 22.50
CA SER A 75 -0.64 10.68 23.92
C SER A 75 0.22 11.89 24.18
N SER A 76 -0.23 12.78 25.05
CA SER A 76 0.63 13.73 25.75
C SER A 76 1.82 13.01 26.44
N ALA A 77 1.79 11.68 26.50
CA ALA A 77 2.86 10.79 26.92
C ALA A 77 4.02 10.64 25.92
N CYS A 78 4.08 11.40 24.82
CA CYS A 78 5.16 11.33 23.85
C CYS A 78 5.84 12.69 23.69
N THR A 79 7.15 12.73 23.85
CA THR A 79 7.96 13.90 23.47
C THR A 79 8.47 13.70 22.05
N PHE A 80 8.09 14.61 21.15
CA PHE A 80 8.51 14.59 19.75
C PHE A 80 9.66 15.56 19.51
N ILE A 81 10.65 15.11 18.75
CA ILE A 81 11.77 15.92 18.29
C ILE A 81 11.76 15.91 16.77
N ASP A 82 11.34 17.03 16.19
CA ASP A 82 11.33 17.20 14.75
C ASP A 82 12.76 17.25 14.20
N ARG A 83 12.94 16.71 12.99
CA ARG A 83 14.22 16.62 12.28
C ARG A 83 15.31 15.84 13.04
N ALA A 84 14.88 14.90 13.87
CA ALA A 84 15.77 14.00 14.58
C ALA A 84 15.59 12.56 14.08
N ALA A 85 16.71 11.95 13.74
CA ALA A 85 16.82 10.52 13.54
C ALA A 85 17.30 9.86 14.84
N LEU A 86 17.07 8.57 15.01
CA LEU A 86 17.64 7.81 16.13
C LEU A 86 18.75 6.87 15.64
N GLN A 87 19.79 6.69 16.45
CA GLN A 87 20.89 5.77 16.19
C GLN A 87 20.60 4.36 16.70
N GLY A 88 21.33 3.38 16.19
CA GLY A 88 21.26 1.99 16.63
C GLY A 88 20.26 1.14 15.83
N PRO A 89 20.27 -0.18 16.07
CA PRO A 89 19.41 -1.13 15.35
C PRO A 89 17.94 -0.94 15.71
N ASN A 90 17.07 -1.23 14.74
CA ASN A 90 15.63 -1.30 14.97
C ASN A 90 15.32 -2.63 15.67
N ILE A 91 14.57 -2.58 16.77
CA ILE A 91 14.03 -3.78 17.41
C ILE A 91 12.75 -4.25 16.71
N ALA A 92 12.04 -3.33 16.05
CA ALA A 92 10.91 -3.59 15.16
C ALA A 92 10.75 -2.43 14.18
N SER A 93 10.13 -2.69 13.03
CA SER A 93 9.81 -1.67 12.02
C SER A 93 8.44 -1.99 11.40
N GLY A 94 7.73 -0.96 10.95
CA GLY A 94 6.42 -1.10 10.31
C GLY A 94 5.96 0.17 9.60
N HIS A 95 4.77 0.13 9.02
CA HIS A 95 4.10 1.30 8.44
C HIS A 95 2.98 1.77 9.35
N VAL A 96 2.89 3.09 9.56
CA VAL A 96 1.85 3.73 10.38
C VAL A 96 1.34 4.99 9.69
N ALA A 97 0.15 5.44 10.06
CA ALA A 97 -0.48 6.61 9.47
C ALA A 97 0.14 7.94 9.97
N SER A 98 0.72 7.96 11.17
CA SER A 98 1.31 9.17 11.75
C SER A 98 2.44 8.92 12.76
N ARG A 99 3.17 9.97 13.12
CA ARG A 99 4.20 9.93 14.17
C ARG A 99 3.62 9.59 15.55
N GLU A 100 2.38 9.99 15.82
CA GLU A 100 1.69 9.68 17.08
C GLU A 100 1.39 8.19 17.19
N GLU A 101 0.95 7.57 16.10
CA GLU A 101 0.76 6.11 16.03
C GLU A 101 2.10 5.36 16.17
N CYS A 102 3.18 5.89 15.58
CA CYS A 102 4.53 5.33 15.77
C CYS A 102 4.94 5.35 17.25
N CYS A 103 4.72 6.47 17.95
CA CYS A 103 5.04 6.57 19.36
C CYS A 103 4.15 5.63 20.22
N GLY A 104 2.86 5.54 19.90
CA GLY A 104 1.95 4.59 20.55
C GLY A 104 2.40 3.13 20.38
N ALA A 105 2.90 2.77 19.20
CA ALA A 105 3.49 1.46 18.96
C ALA A 105 4.75 1.23 19.81
N CYS A 106 5.58 2.24 20.03
CA CYS A 106 6.71 2.16 20.96
C CYS A 106 6.25 1.93 22.41
N ILE A 107 5.25 2.69 22.89
CA ILE A 107 4.68 2.50 24.23
C ILE A 107 4.17 1.07 24.43
N ALA A 108 3.49 0.51 23.42
CA ALA A 108 2.94 -0.83 23.49
C ALA A 108 3.99 -1.95 23.37
N HIS A 109 5.20 -1.65 22.85
CA HIS A 109 6.22 -2.65 22.59
C HIS A 109 7.20 -2.77 23.75
N SER A 110 7.23 -3.94 24.40
CA SER A 110 8.19 -4.22 25.47
C SER A 110 9.63 -4.03 25.02
N GLY A 111 10.39 -3.22 25.75
CA GLY A 111 11.78 -2.92 25.42
C GLY A 111 11.98 -1.82 24.37
N CYS A 112 10.92 -1.17 23.88
CA CYS A 112 11.07 0.07 23.12
C CYS A 112 11.31 1.24 24.08
N ALA A 113 12.39 1.98 23.84
CA ALA A 113 12.70 3.21 24.56
C ALA A 113 12.41 4.46 23.72
N ALA A 114 12.40 4.33 22.39
CA ALA A 114 12.15 5.42 21.46
C ALA A 114 11.81 4.90 20.06
N SER A 115 11.24 5.75 19.22
CA SER A 115 10.98 5.43 17.82
C SER A 115 11.24 6.61 16.89
N ASP A 116 11.60 6.33 15.64
CA ASP A 116 11.69 7.32 14.57
C ASP A 116 10.61 7.10 13.52
N PHE A 117 9.93 8.17 13.15
CA PHE A 117 8.93 8.22 12.11
C PHE A 117 9.49 8.96 10.90
N VAL A 118 9.49 8.30 9.75
CA VAL A 118 9.87 8.87 8.46
C VAL A 118 8.62 9.03 7.62
N ALA A 119 8.15 10.27 7.47
CA ALA A 119 6.99 10.56 6.64
C ALA A 119 7.26 10.14 5.18
N ALA A 120 6.30 9.46 4.53
CA ALA A 120 6.42 9.20 3.11
C ALA A 120 6.40 10.54 2.36
N SER A 121 7.31 10.70 1.39
CA SER A 121 7.27 11.85 0.48
C SER A 121 5.87 11.94 -0.15
N PRO A 122 5.28 13.14 -0.25
CA PRO A 122 3.99 13.35 -0.90
C PRO A 122 4.16 13.22 -2.42
N MET A 123 4.47 12.03 -2.90
CA MET A 123 4.61 11.75 -4.33
C MET A 123 3.30 11.24 -4.95
N ARG A 124 2.26 10.96 -4.16
CA ARG A 124 0.91 10.72 -4.68
C ARG A 124 -0.16 11.20 -3.71
N PRO A 125 -1.15 11.99 -4.15
CA PRO A 125 -2.40 12.12 -3.40
C PRO A 125 -3.02 10.72 -3.30
N SER A 126 -3.20 10.22 -2.08
CA SER A 126 -4.08 9.08 -1.87
C SER A 126 -5.52 9.57 -2.10
N TRP A 127 -6.32 8.76 -2.79
CA TRP A 127 -7.69 9.12 -3.17
C TRP A 127 -8.63 9.32 -1.97
N ASP A 128 -8.19 8.97 -0.75
CA ASP A 128 -8.95 9.03 0.49
C ASP A 128 -8.62 10.25 1.38
N GLY A 129 -7.67 11.11 0.97
CA GLY A 129 -7.30 12.29 1.75
C GLY A 129 -6.69 11.98 3.13
N ARG A 130 -6.29 10.72 3.40
CA ARG A 130 -5.51 10.38 4.59
C ARG A 130 -4.08 10.84 4.42
N ALA A 131 -3.48 11.27 5.53
CA ALA A 131 -2.07 11.59 5.60
C ALA A 131 -1.27 10.45 4.94
N SER A 132 -0.40 10.79 4.00
CA SER A 132 0.61 9.87 3.50
C SER A 132 1.33 9.33 4.72
N GLY A 133 1.08 8.06 5.05
CA GLY A 133 1.67 7.42 6.22
C GLY A 133 3.20 7.45 6.14
N GLY A 134 3.86 6.77 7.06
CA GLY A 134 5.31 6.74 7.10
C GLY A 134 5.84 5.41 7.56
N SER A 135 7.15 5.27 7.43
CA SER A 135 7.88 4.18 8.06
C SER A 135 8.08 4.53 9.53
N CYS A 136 7.77 3.60 10.42
CA CYS A 136 8.00 3.69 11.86
C CYS A 136 9.05 2.66 12.26
N ASN A 137 10.08 3.09 12.98
CA ASN A 137 11.15 2.25 13.47
C ASN A 137 11.23 2.35 14.99
N LEU A 138 11.06 1.21 15.67
CA LEU A 138 11.16 1.11 17.13
C LEU A 138 12.60 0.78 17.53
N LYS A 139 13.09 1.40 18.60
CA LYS A 139 14.46 1.22 19.10
C LYS A 139 14.51 0.99 20.61
N ALA A 140 15.49 0.21 21.04
CA ALA A 140 15.72 -0.10 22.45
C ALA A 140 16.41 1.02 23.25
N ALA A 141 16.90 2.07 22.58
CA ALA A 141 17.56 3.20 23.23
C ALA A 141 17.21 4.52 22.55
N PHE A 142 17.08 5.58 23.34
CA PHE A 142 16.93 6.94 22.85
C PHE A 142 18.32 7.57 22.61
N LEU A 143 18.81 7.48 21.38
CA LEU A 143 20.10 8.03 20.97
C LEU A 143 19.90 8.94 19.74
N PRO A 144 19.57 10.23 19.92
CA PRO A 144 19.36 11.13 18.80
C PRO A 144 20.63 11.28 17.95
N LYS A 145 20.46 11.28 16.64
CA LYS A 145 21.48 11.63 15.65
C LYS A 145 21.22 13.08 15.21
N GLY A 146 22.30 13.85 15.03
CA GLY A 146 22.22 15.20 14.50
C GLY A 146 21.52 15.24 13.13
N GLU A 147 20.94 16.40 12.82
CA GLU A 147 20.13 16.66 11.62
C GLU A 147 20.78 16.10 10.35
N ILE A 148 20.07 15.21 9.66
CA ILE A 148 20.45 14.73 8.33
C ILE A 148 19.68 15.58 7.33
N SER A 149 20.40 16.39 6.56
CA SER A 149 19.82 17.25 5.53
C SER A 149 19.02 16.42 4.52
N GLY A 150 17.72 16.70 4.37
CA GLY A 150 16.86 16.17 3.30
C GLY A 150 15.79 15.16 3.71
N GLU A 151 15.78 14.65 4.94
CA GLU A 151 14.75 13.70 5.40
C GLU A 151 13.87 14.30 6.52
N HIS A 152 12.55 14.28 6.31
CA HIS A 152 11.56 14.66 7.32
C HIS A 152 11.36 13.52 8.32
N GLN A 153 12.36 13.32 9.19
CA GLN A 153 12.27 12.36 10.30
C GLN A 153 11.81 13.07 11.57
N THR A 154 10.97 12.40 12.36
CA THR A 154 10.61 12.83 13.71
C THR A 154 10.93 11.70 14.68
N ALA A 155 11.84 11.97 15.63
CA ALA A 155 12.08 11.07 16.74
C ALA A 155 11.00 11.28 17.80
N CYS A 156 10.63 10.21 18.50
CA CYS A 156 9.77 10.29 19.65
C CYS A 156 10.30 9.36 20.75
N HIS A 157 10.13 9.80 22.00
CA HIS A 157 10.33 8.94 23.15
C HIS A 157 9.11 9.03 24.07
N PRO A 158 8.62 7.90 24.60
CA PRO A 158 7.63 7.91 25.64
C PRO A 158 8.12 8.71 26.86
N THR A 159 7.27 9.55 27.43
CA THR A 159 7.47 10.11 28.76
C THR A 159 6.98 9.09 29.77
N ALA A 160 7.83 8.66 30.68
CA ALA A 160 7.39 7.86 31.81
C ALA A 160 6.39 8.67 32.65
N GLU A 161 5.20 8.11 32.90
CA GLU A 161 4.35 8.56 34.02
C GLU A 161 4.95 8.10 35.35
#